data_AF-A0A1H1X7N3-F1
#
_entry.id   AF-A0A1H1X7N3-F1
#
_cell.length_a   1.000
_cell.length_b   1.000
_cell.length_c   1.000
_cell.angle_alpha   90.00
_cell.angle_beta   90.00
_cell.angle_gamma   90.00
#
_symmetry.space_group_name_H-M   'P 1'
#
loop_
_entity.id
_entity.type
_entity.pdbx_description
1 polymer ?
#
loop_
_entity_poly.entity_id
_entity_poly.type
_entity_poly.pdbx_seq_one_letter_code
_entity_poly.pdbx_strand_id
1 'polypeptide(L)'
;MNNRRLKELDLLRFLAALAVVFFHYAFRGYAKGDMSAMPYPLLAEPAKYGYLGVELFFMISGFVILMTASSNNLKVFFISRVVRLCPAFWVCCTITFLVTLAVGQPRFSADFYQYVVNMAFLSEMLNVEPIDGVYWSLFVEIKFYLMISVLLALKKIDRIEPCMVVWLLISAVAEVLQFEKLRSMLITDYAAWFIAGATFYLVWAKGFTPLRILLLAGALALAIFTAVVWAASIESKYATDYDPLIICAVVVLFFVIFLLIATNRMSALQRWNWTALGVLTYPLYLLHQMIGFMIFNIAYPAIDPHVLLWGTVAFMIGVSWLIHDQIEKPMAQSIKKSLSISFKLVRAD
;
A
#
# COMPACT_ATOMS: atom_id res chain seq x y z
N MET A 1 -3.43 -26.96 2.80
CA MET A 1 -4.07 -25.82 3.50
C MET A 1 -5.02 -25.14 2.52
N ASN A 2 -6.28 -24.94 2.93
CA ASN A 2 -7.32 -24.41 2.05
C ASN A 2 -6.90 -23.10 1.40
N ASN A 3 -6.92 -23.07 0.07
CA ASN A 3 -6.57 -21.95 -0.80
C ASN A 3 -7.70 -20.88 -0.76
N ARG A 4 -8.18 -20.54 0.44
CA ARG A 4 -9.37 -19.70 0.64
C ARG A 4 -8.94 -18.25 0.65
N ARG A 5 -9.20 -17.56 -0.46
CA ARG A 5 -9.08 -16.10 -0.55
C ARG A 5 -10.02 -15.46 0.49
N LEU A 6 -9.46 -14.64 1.37
CA LEU A 6 -10.23 -13.87 2.36
C LEU A 6 -10.81 -12.62 1.68
N LYS A 7 -12.11 -12.66 1.36
CA LYS A 7 -12.79 -11.60 0.61
C LYS A 7 -12.94 -10.31 1.43
N GLU A 8 -12.93 -10.40 2.75
CA GLU A 8 -12.96 -9.26 3.66
C GLU A 8 -11.72 -8.39 3.50
N LEU A 9 -10.55 -9.00 3.25
CA LEU A 9 -9.32 -8.26 2.96
C LEU A 9 -9.39 -7.53 1.62
N ASP A 10 -10.12 -8.07 0.63
CA ASP A 10 -10.35 -7.38 -0.65
C ASP A 10 -11.22 -6.12 -0.47
N LEU A 11 -12.24 -6.19 0.39
CA LEU A 11 -13.06 -5.04 0.74
C LEU A 11 -12.25 -3.98 1.50
N LEU A 12 -11.48 -4.38 2.52
CA LEU A 12 -10.65 -3.44 3.29
C LEU A 12 -9.61 -2.76 2.41
N ARG A 13 -9.02 -3.48 1.46
CA ARG A 13 -8.11 -2.90 0.46
C ARG A 13 -8.80 -1.81 -0.36
N PHE A 14 -10.00 -2.07 -0.84
CA PHE A 14 -10.72 -1.09 -1.64
C PHE A 14 -11.11 0.15 -0.83
N LEU A 15 -11.55 -0.04 0.41
CA LEU A 15 -11.84 1.08 1.33
C LEU A 15 -10.58 1.89 1.65
N ALA A 16 -9.43 1.23 1.86
CA ALA A 16 -8.14 1.89 2.03
C ALA A 16 -7.76 2.72 0.79
N ALA A 17 -7.90 2.17 -0.43
CA ALA A 17 -7.65 2.92 -1.66
C ALA A 17 -8.53 4.16 -1.76
N LEU A 18 -9.83 4.03 -1.49
CA LEU A 18 -10.76 5.17 -1.53
C LEU A 18 -10.40 6.23 -0.49
N ALA A 19 -9.99 5.83 0.72
CA ALA A 19 -9.53 6.77 1.73
C ALA A 19 -8.31 7.57 1.23
N VAL A 20 -7.35 6.92 0.57
CA VAL A 20 -6.18 7.59 -0.03
C VAL A 20 -6.60 8.48 -1.22
N VAL A 21 -7.55 8.04 -2.05
CA VAL A 21 -8.09 8.86 -3.15
C VAL A 21 -8.70 10.14 -2.62
N PHE A 22 -9.55 10.06 -1.58
CA PHE A 22 -10.15 11.25 -0.98
C PHE A 22 -9.11 12.12 -0.27
N PHE A 23 -8.11 11.53 0.39
CA PHE A 23 -6.99 12.28 0.95
C PHE A 23 -6.31 13.14 -0.11
N HIS A 24 -6.00 12.58 -1.28
CA HIS A 24 -5.42 13.36 -2.37
C HIS A 24 -6.41 14.38 -2.94
N TYR A 25 -7.63 13.96 -3.28
CA TYR A 25 -8.55 14.80 -4.05
C TYR A 25 -9.20 15.92 -3.25
N ALA A 26 -9.59 15.65 -2.00
CA ALA A 26 -10.35 16.59 -1.19
C ALA A 26 -9.49 17.39 -0.20
N PHE A 27 -8.27 16.92 0.09
CA PHE A 27 -7.39 17.57 1.06
C PHE A 27 -6.02 17.89 0.48
N ARG A 28 -5.13 16.90 0.30
CA ARG A 28 -3.71 17.11 -0.02
C ARG A 28 -3.48 17.85 -1.33
N GLY A 29 -4.32 17.63 -2.34
CA GLY A 29 -4.21 18.30 -3.63
C GLY A 29 -4.26 19.82 -3.48
N TYR A 30 -5.24 20.33 -2.74
CA TYR A 30 -5.40 21.76 -2.50
C TYR A 30 -4.49 22.28 -1.38
N ALA A 31 -4.22 21.46 -0.36
CA ALA A 31 -3.36 21.83 0.76
C ALA A 31 -2.01 22.36 0.25
N LYS A 32 -1.52 23.45 0.85
CA LYS A 32 -0.29 24.17 0.45
C LYS A 32 -0.32 24.83 -0.94
N GLY A 33 -1.33 24.57 -1.78
CA GLY A 33 -1.51 25.19 -3.09
C GLY A 33 -0.49 24.76 -4.16
N ASP A 34 0.24 23.67 -3.92
CA ASP A 34 1.34 23.22 -4.79
C ASP A 34 0.93 22.15 -5.82
N MET A 35 -0.13 21.36 -5.56
CA MET A 35 -0.49 20.22 -6.41
C MET A 35 -1.74 20.46 -7.28
N SER A 36 -2.83 20.93 -6.69
CA SER A 36 -4.12 21.15 -7.34
C SER A 36 -4.68 22.53 -7.00
N ALA A 37 -5.26 23.20 -8.00
CA ALA A 37 -5.94 24.48 -7.82
C ALA A 37 -7.36 24.35 -7.21
N MET A 38 -7.95 23.16 -7.24
CA MET A 38 -9.35 22.95 -6.82
C MET A 38 -9.46 22.65 -5.32
N PRO A 39 -10.12 23.51 -4.50
CA PRO A 39 -10.49 23.19 -3.13
C PRO A 39 -11.72 22.27 -3.05
N TYR A 40 -11.84 21.51 -1.97
CA TYR A 40 -13.05 20.73 -1.69
C TYR A 40 -13.39 20.65 -0.18
N PRO A 41 -13.85 21.77 0.42
CA PRO A 41 -13.99 21.89 1.87
C PRO A 41 -15.00 20.92 2.50
N LEU A 42 -16.01 20.46 1.74
CA LEU A 42 -17.03 19.54 2.27
C LEU A 42 -16.47 18.20 2.74
N LEU A 43 -15.36 17.73 2.15
CA LEU A 43 -14.71 16.47 2.54
C LEU A 43 -13.30 16.67 3.12
N ALA A 44 -12.75 17.89 3.12
CA ALA A 44 -11.37 18.14 3.51
C ALA A 44 -11.07 17.62 4.94
N GLU A 45 -11.94 17.92 5.91
CA GLU A 45 -11.77 17.54 7.32
C GLU A 45 -11.71 16.02 7.56
N PRO A 46 -12.65 15.19 7.06
CA PRO A 46 -12.50 13.74 7.17
C PRO A 46 -11.42 13.18 6.24
N ALA A 47 -11.23 13.77 5.05
CA ALA A 47 -10.27 13.27 4.07
C ALA A 47 -8.82 13.44 4.49
N LYS A 48 -8.49 14.42 5.35
CA LYS A 48 -7.11 14.62 5.82
C LYS A 48 -6.53 13.40 6.54
N TYR A 49 -7.38 12.55 7.15
CA TYR A 49 -6.98 11.29 7.78
C TYR A 49 -6.88 10.10 6.80
N GLY A 50 -7.26 10.29 5.54
CA GLY A 50 -7.25 9.23 4.54
C GLY A 50 -5.86 8.69 4.19
N TYR A 51 -4.78 9.40 4.58
CA TYR A 51 -3.42 8.86 4.50
C TYR A 51 -3.27 7.53 5.25
N LEU A 52 -4.00 7.35 6.37
CA LEU A 52 -4.02 6.12 7.19
C LEU A 52 -4.44 4.86 6.38
N GLY A 53 -5.00 5.04 5.18
CA GLY A 53 -5.25 3.96 4.23
C GLY A 53 -3.95 3.25 3.79
N VAL A 54 -2.80 3.95 3.75
CA VAL A 54 -1.50 3.35 3.39
C VAL A 54 -1.01 2.39 4.48
N GLU A 55 -1.15 2.78 5.74
CA GLU A 55 -0.84 1.96 6.92
C GLU A 55 -1.72 0.72 6.95
N LEU A 56 -3.01 0.87 6.61
CA LEU A 56 -3.91 -0.26 6.43
C LEU A 56 -3.45 -1.19 5.29
N PHE A 57 -2.95 -0.67 4.17
CA PHE A 57 -2.34 -1.50 3.12
C PHE A 57 -1.15 -2.30 3.63
N PHE A 58 -0.27 -1.71 4.45
CA PHE A 58 0.87 -2.43 5.01
C PHE A 58 0.45 -3.53 5.99
N MET A 59 -0.59 -3.29 6.80
CA MET A 59 -1.16 -4.33 7.67
C MET A 59 -1.79 -5.49 6.86
N ILE A 60 -2.55 -5.17 5.81
CA ILE A 60 -3.10 -6.20 4.91
C ILE A 60 -1.98 -6.98 4.21
N SER A 61 -0.91 -6.27 3.82
CA SER A 61 0.26 -6.86 3.17
C SER A 61 0.98 -7.83 4.10
N GLY A 62 1.26 -7.44 5.35
CA GLY A 62 1.82 -8.33 6.38
C GLY A 62 1.07 -9.66 6.49
N PHE A 63 -0.26 -9.60 6.53
CA PHE A 63 -1.13 -10.79 6.60
C PHE A 63 -0.97 -11.68 5.36
N VAL A 64 -1.18 -11.12 4.15
CA VAL A 64 -1.25 -11.90 2.91
C VAL A 64 0.12 -12.41 2.46
N ILE A 65 1.17 -11.67 2.76
CA ILE A 65 2.56 -12.04 2.45
C ILE A 65 2.97 -13.24 3.29
N LEU A 66 2.74 -13.21 4.60
CA LEU A 66 3.07 -14.35 5.45
C LEU A 66 2.20 -15.57 5.13
N MET A 67 0.92 -15.35 4.79
CA MET A 67 0.05 -16.42 4.27
C MET A 67 0.65 -17.10 3.03
N THR A 68 1.18 -16.32 2.08
CA THR A 68 1.82 -16.87 0.88
C THR A 68 3.14 -17.59 1.22
N ALA A 69 3.96 -16.99 2.08
CA ALA A 69 5.25 -17.51 2.51
C ALA A 69 5.14 -18.80 3.32
N SER A 70 3.99 -19.08 3.94
CA SER A 70 3.74 -20.31 4.70
C SER A 70 3.87 -21.61 3.89
N SER A 71 3.83 -21.52 2.56
CA SER A 71 4.17 -22.63 1.65
C SER A 71 5.65 -23.03 1.68
N ASN A 72 6.50 -22.25 2.37
CA ASN A 72 7.94 -22.43 2.51
C ASN A 72 8.67 -22.63 1.16
N ASN A 73 8.18 -21.97 0.12
CA ASN A 73 8.72 -22.08 -1.24
C ASN A 73 9.06 -20.69 -1.79
N LEU A 74 10.36 -20.37 -1.76
CA LEU A 74 10.88 -19.08 -2.23
C LEU A 74 10.51 -18.77 -3.68
N LYS A 75 10.57 -19.77 -4.59
CA LYS A 75 10.26 -19.57 -6.01
C LYS A 75 8.79 -19.20 -6.19
N VAL A 76 7.89 -19.96 -5.57
CA VAL A 76 6.44 -19.69 -5.63
C VAL A 76 6.12 -18.33 -5.02
N PHE A 77 6.75 -18.00 -3.89
CA PHE A 77 6.62 -16.70 -3.25
C PHE A 77 7.02 -15.56 -4.19
N PHE A 78 8.25 -15.60 -4.71
CA PHE A 78 8.81 -14.55 -5.58
C PHE A 78 7.97 -14.35 -6.84
N ILE A 79 7.65 -15.43 -7.58
CA ILE A 79 6.81 -15.36 -8.79
C ILE A 79 5.45 -14.72 -8.45
N SER A 80 4.85 -15.09 -7.32
CA SER A 80 3.55 -14.53 -6.94
C SER A 80 3.58 -13.02 -6.67
N ARG A 81 4.71 -12.48 -6.20
CA ARG A 81 4.88 -11.04 -5.95
C ARG A 81 5.13 -10.27 -7.24
N VAL A 82 6.04 -10.77 -8.09
CA VAL A 82 6.33 -10.16 -9.41
C VAL A 82 5.08 -10.10 -10.28
N VAL A 83 4.34 -11.21 -10.38
CA VAL A 83 3.10 -11.28 -11.17
C VAL A 83 2.00 -10.36 -10.64
N ARG A 84 2.03 -10.03 -9.34
CA ARG A 84 1.05 -9.13 -8.72
C ARG A 84 1.41 -7.65 -8.88
N LEU A 85 2.69 -7.30 -8.84
CA LEU A 85 3.13 -5.89 -8.85
C LEU A 85 3.40 -5.39 -10.27
N CYS A 86 4.28 -6.08 -10.99
CA CYS A 86 4.88 -5.54 -12.21
C CYS A 86 3.84 -5.21 -13.29
N PRO A 87 2.79 -6.04 -13.53
CA PRO A 87 1.90 -5.78 -14.64
C PRO A 87 1.18 -4.45 -14.59
N ALA A 88 0.43 -4.22 -13.51
CA ALA A 88 -0.31 -2.97 -13.34
C ALA A 88 0.65 -1.80 -13.13
N PHE A 89 1.75 -1.98 -12.39
CA PHE A 89 2.72 -0.90 -12.17
C PHE A 89 3.30 -0.37 -13.48
N TRP A 90 3.79 -1.24 -14.37
CA TRP A 90 4.40 -0.82 -15.63
C TRP A 90 3.40 -0.07 -16.52
N VAL A 91 2.17 -0.55 -16.59
CA VAL A 91 1.10 0.08 -17.38
C VAL A 91 0.74 1.44 -16.77
N CYS A 92 0.45 1.49 -15.47
CA CYS A 92 0.05 2.73 -14.82
C CYS A 92 1.17 3.77 -14.81
N CYS A 93 2.42 3.38 -14.56
CA CYS A 93 3.57 4.26 -14.62
C CYS A 93 3.77 4.85 -16.03
N THR A 94 3.58 4.04 -17.07
CA THR A 94 3.63 4.51 -18.46
C THR A 94 2.48 5.47 -18.78
N ILE A 95 1.26 5.18 -18.33
CA ILE A 95 0.12 6.09 -18.50
C ILE A 95 0.39 7.42 -17.79
N THR A 96 0.78 7.39 -16.51
CA THR A 96 1.09 8.62 -15.76
C THR A 96 2.21 9.40 -16.45
N PHE A 97 3.28 8.75 -16.91
CA PHE A 97 4.36 9.40 -17.65
C PHE A 97 3.84 10.14 -18.89
N LEU A 98 3.06 9.46 -19.75
CA LEU A 98 2.53 10.04 -20.98
C LEU A 98 1.56 11.19 -20.72
N VAL A 99 0.69 11.07 -19.71
CA VAL A 99 -0.23 12.15 -19.33
C VAL A 99 0.54 13.35 -18.79
N THR A 100 1.57 13.12 -17.96
CA THR A 100 2.44 14.21 -17.46
C THR A 100 3.15 14.95 -18.60
N LEU A 101 3.63 14.24 -19.62
CA LEU A 101 4.21 14.89 -20.80
C LEU A 101 3.18 15.70 -21.60
N ALA A 102 1.95 15.20 -21.71
CA ALA A 102 0.90 15.83 -22.51
C ALA A 102 0.30 17.08 -21.85
N VAL A 103 0.06 17.02 -20.54
CA VAL A 103 -0.75 18.05 -19.83
C VAL A 103 -0.23 18.42 -18.44
N GLY A 104 0.97 17.97 -18.03
CA GLY A 104 1.50 18.21 -16.69
C GLY A 104 1.92 19.66 -16.43
N GLN A 105 2.35 20.40 -17.46
CA GLN A 105 2.84 21.76 -17.31
C GLN A 105 1.74 22.75 -16.88
N PRO A 106 2.05 23.77 -16.06
CA PRO A 106 3.38 24.11 -15.52
C PRO A 106 3.74 23.43 -14.19
N ARG A 107 2.84 22.65 -13.59
CA ARG A 107 2.99 22.13 -12.22
C ARG A 107 3.76 20.82 -12.13
N PHE A 108 3.66 20.00 -13.17
CA PHE A 108 4.24 18.67 -13.22
C PHE A 108 5.13 18.50 -14.44
N SER A 109 6.26 17.85 -14.22
CA SER A 109 7.18 17.43 -15.27
C SER A 109 7.57 15.98 -15.01
N ALA A 110 7.93 15.30 -16.09
CA ALA A 110 8.58 14.01 -16.02
C ALA A 110 9.63 13.94 -17.12
N ASP A 111 10.72 13.24 -16.85
CA ASP A 111 11.77 13.00 -17.83
C ASP A 111 11.96 11.50 -18.09
N PHE A 112 12.65 11.18 -19.20
CA PHE A 112 12.83 9.81 -19.62
C PHE A 112 13.72 8.99 -18.66
N TYR A 113 14.69 9.61 -18.01
CA TYR A 113 15.53 8.93 -17.02
C TYR A 113 14.71 8.55 -15.79
N GLN A 114 13.89 9.48 -15.29
CA GLN A 114 12.90 9.26 -14.23
C GLN A 114 11.98 8.09 -14.58
N TYR A 115 11.46 8.03 -15.81
CA TYR A 115 10.61 6.92 -16.28
C TYR A 115 11.31 5.57 -16.23
N VAL A 116 12.52 5.46 -16.78
CA VAL A 116 13.28 4.20 -16.78
C VAL A 116 13.59 3.75 -15.35
N VAL A 117 13.98 4.67 -14.46
CA VAL A 117 14.26 4.37 -13.05
C VAL A 117 13.02 3.88 -12.30
N ASN A 118 11.86 4.48 -12.54
CA ASN A 118 10.60 4.03 -11.96
C ASN A 118 10.23 2.63 -12.48
N MET A 119 10.30 2.40 -13.79
CA MET A 119 10.01 1.09 -14.41
C MET A 119 10.89 -0.06 -13.88
N ALA A 120 12.11 0.26 -13.45
CA ALA A 120 13.07 -0.66 -12.83
C ALA A 120 12.89 -0.84 -11.32
N PHE A 121 11.96 -0.12 -10.69
CA PHE A 121 11.79 -0.04 -9.23
C PHE A 121 13.04 0.45 -8.48
N LEU A 122 13.81 1.38 -9.06
CA LEU A 122 15.07 1.87 -8.49
C LEU A 122 15.01 3.31 -7.96
N SER A 123 13.83 3.96 -7.97
CA SER A 123 13.68 5.37 -7.61
C SER A 123 14.24 5.71 -6.23
N GLU A 124 13.90 4.92 -5.20
CA GLU A 124 14.44 5.15 -3.84
C GLU A 124 15.96 4.88 -3.77
N MET A 125 16.46 3.85 -4.45
CA MET A 125 17.89 3.49 -4.41
C MET A 125 18.78 4.52 -5.11
N LEU A 126 18.29 5.11 -6.19
CA LEU A 126 19.00 6.13 -6.98
C LEU A 126 18.65 7.56 -6.56
N ASN A 127 17.82 7.72 -5.52
CA ASN A 127 17.32 9.01 -5.04
C ASN A 127 16.69 9.86 -6.16
N VAL A 128 15.92 9.20 -7.03
CA VAL A 128 15.16 9.82 -8.12
C VAL A 128 13.71 9.95 -7.67
N GLU A 129 13.13 11.14 -7.84
CA GLU A 129 11.75 11.37 -7.46
C GLU A 129 10.81 10.47 -8.29
N PRO A 130 9.86 9.77 -7.67
CA PRO A 130 8.93 8.94 -8.42
C PRO A 130 8.03 9.78 -9.35
N ILE A 131 7.63 9.21 -10.50
CA ILE A 131 6.71 9.88 -11.44
C ILE A 131 5.36 10.19 -10.80
N ASP A 132 4.92 9.31 -9.89
CA ASP A 132 3.75 9.54 -9.07
C ASP A 132 4.13 9.43 -7.58
N GLY A 133 3.66 10.40 -6.79
CA GLY A 133 3.88 10.45 -5.36
C GLY A 133 3.48 9.16 -4.65
N VAL A 134 2.44 8.44 -5.07
CA VAL A 134 2.01 7.21 -4.36
C VAL A 134 2.98 6.04 -4.51
N TYR A 135 3.94 6.09 -5.45
CA TYR A 135 4.83 4.95 -5.70
C TYR A 135 5.82 4.69 -4.55
N TRP A 136 6.03 5.65 -3.65
CA TRP A 136 6.92 5.46 -2.50
C TRP A 136 6.50 4.24 -1.64
N SER A 137 5.19 4.02 -1.47
CA SER A 137 4.66 2.94 -0.62
C SER A 137 4.95 1.56 -1.20
N LEU A 138 5.08 1.44 -2.53
CA LEU A 138 5.46 0.19 -3.19
C LEU A 138 6.90 -0.19 -2.91
N PHE A 139 7.82 0.78 -2.80
CA PHE A 139 9.20 0.47 -2.42
C PHE A 139 9.28 -0.09 -1.01
N VAL A 140 8.49 0.45 -0.07
CA VAL A 140 8.34 -0.11 1.28
C VAL A 140 7.82 -1.55 1.22
N GLU A 141 6.80 -1.83 0.40
CA GLU A 141 6.27 -3.18 0.24
C GLU A 141 7.30 -4.14 -0.39
N ILE A 142 8.08 -3.68 -1.36
CA ILE A 142 9.16 -4.45 -2.00
C ILE A 142 10.26 -4.79 -1.01
N LYS A 143 10.68 -3.85 -0.15
CA LYS A 143 11.63 -4.13 0.93
C LYS A 143 11.11 -5.23 1.86
N PHE A 144 9.83 -5.19 2.22
CA PHE A 144 9.24 -6.27 3.02
C PHE A 144 9.21 -7.62 2.27
N TYR A 145 8.92 -7.63 0.96
CA TYR A 145 9.05 -8.84 0.15
C TYR A 145 10.47 -9.41 0.16
N LEU A 146 11.48 -8.56 0.09
CA LEU A 146 12.89 -8.96 0.17
C LEU A 146 13.22 -9.55 1.55
N MET A 147 12.79 -8.91 2.63
CA MET A 147 12.97 -9.44 4.00
C MET A 147 12.39 -10.84 4.17
N ILE A 148 11.15 -11.07 3.70
CA ILE A 148 10.52 -12.39 3.75
C ILE A 148 11.20 -13.38 2.81
N SER A 149 11.67 -12.94 1.65
CA SER A 149 12.43 -13.78 0.72
C SER A 149 13.75 -14.26 1.34
N VAL A 150 14.44 -13.41 2.11
CA VAL A 150 15.65 -13.79 2.86
C VAL A 150 15.31 -14.85 3.92
N LEU A 151 14.23 -14.69 4.68
CA LEU A 151 13.80 -15.70 5.66
C LEU A 151 13.47 -17.05 5.01
N LEU A 152 12.83 -17.03 3.84
CA LEU A 152 12.53 -18.24 3.05
C LEU A 152 13.80 -18.89 2.50
N ALA A 153 14.75 -18.10 1.98
CA ALA A 153 16.04 -18.59 1.49
C ALA A 153 16.83 -19.28 2.60
N LEU A 154 16.81 -18.71 3.81
CA LEU A 154 17.43 -19.28 5.00
C LEU A 154 16.63 -20.44 5.63
N LYS A 155 15.45 -20.78 5.09
CA LYS A 155 14.51 -21.78 5.63
C LYS A 155 14.12 -21.49 7.09
N LYS A 156 14.07 -20.21 7.48
CA LYS A 156 13.74 -19.75 8.84
C LYS A 156 12.31 -19.23 8.97
N ILE A 157 11.44 -19.45 7.98
CA ILE A 157 10.05 -18.96 8.02
C ILE A 157 9.26 -19.52 9.21
N ASP A 158 9.57 -20.73 9.66
CA ASP A 158 8.95 -21.33 10.86
C ASP A 158 9.37 -20.63 12.17
N ARG A 159 10.47 -19.87 12.14
CA ARG A 159 11.01 -19.06 13.26
C ARG A 159 10.69 -17.57 13.11
N ILE A 160 9.66 -17.22 12.35
CA ILE A 160 9.32 -15.81 12.09
C ILE A 160 8.90 -15.04 13.36
N GLU A 161 8.28 -15.68 14.35
CA GLU A 161 7.83 -15.01 15.59
C GLU A 161 9.00 -14.33 16.33
N PRO A 162 10.11 -15.02 16.68
CA PRO A 162 11.31 -14.37 17.21
C PRO A 162 11.88 -13.26 16.32
N CYS A 163 11.89 -13.45 14.99
CA CYS A 163 12.37 -12.41 14.07
C CYS A 163 11.51 -11.15 14.13
N MET A 164 10.18 -11.29 14.26
CA MET A 164 9.27 -10.16 14.44
C MET A 164 9.44 -9.48 15.78
N VAL A 165 9.75 -10.21 16.86
CA VAL A 165 10.07 -9.60 18.17
C VAL A 165 11.31 -8.72 18.04
N VAL A 166 12.40 -9.27 17.47
CA VAL A 166 13.64 -8.52 17.26
C VAL A 166 13.40 -7.31 16.38
N TRP A 167 12.65 -7.46 15.29
CA TRP A 167 12.33 -6.37 14.38
C TRP A 167 11.47 -5.29 15.06
N LEU A 168 10.48 -5.67 15.89
CA LEU A 168 9.66 -4.73 16.65
C LEU A 168 10.49 -3.93 17.64
N LEU A 169 11.39 -4.59 18.38
CA LEU A 169 12.28 -3.94 19.35
C LEU A 169 13.25 -2.99 18.65
N ILE A 170 13.87 -3.43 17.56
CA ILE A 170 14.75 -2.58 16.74
C ILE A 170 13.98 -1.37 16.23
N SER A 171 12.75 -1.56 15.75
CA SER A 171 11.92 -0.46 15.24
C SER A 171 11.58 0.53 16.34
N ALA A 172 11.15 0.07 17.52
CA ALA A 172 10.87 0.93 18.66
C ALA A 172 12.11 1.76 19.07
N VAL A 173 13.30 1.16 19.09
CA VAL A 173 14.55 1.87 19.38
C VAL A 173 14.91 2.87 18.27
N ALA A 174 14.75 2.48 16.99
CA ALA A 174 15.07 3.33 15.84
C ALA A 174 14.20 4.59 15.81
N GLU A 175 12.91 4.47 16.12
CA GLU A 175 11.98 5.60 16.18
C GLU A 175 12.28 6.56 17.33
N VAL A 176 12.68 6.03 18.51
CA VAL A 176 13.04 6.88 19.66
C VAL A 176 14.38 7.58 19.46
N LEU A 177 15.36 6.90 18.86
CA LEU A 177 16.71 7.43 18.63
C LEU A 177 16.88 8.18 17.30
N GLN A 178 15.83 8.25 16.48
CA GLN A 178 15.84 8.91 15.15
C GLN A 178 16.97 8.43 14.23
N PHE A 179 17.23 7.12 14.21
CA PHE A 179 18.33 6.55 13.43
C PHE A 179 17.92 6.33 11.95
N GLU A 180 18.07 7.35 11.12
CA GLU A 180 17.59 7.38 9.72
C GLU A 180 17.99 6.18 8.85
N LYS A 181 19.24 5.72 8.95
CA LYS A 181 19.72 4.61 8.12
C LYS A 181 18.99 3.29 8.44
N LEU A 182 18.62 3.08 9.71
CA LEU A 182 17.90 1.90 10.16
C LEU A 182 16.42 2.01 9.79
N ARG A 183 15.86 3.23 9.87
CA ARG A 183 14.51 3.54 9.38
C ARG A 183 14.32 3.14 7.92
N SER A 184 15.24 3.57 7.04
CA SER A 184 15.17 3.20 5.62
C SER A 184 15.43 1.71 5.35
N MET A 185 16.44 1.11 5.98
CA MET A 185 16.83 -0.28 5.70
C MET A 185 15.82 -1.32 6.21
N LEU A 186 15.28 -1.11 7.41
CA LEU A 186 14.35 -2.04 8.06
C LEU A 186 12.91 -1.53 8.07
N ILE A 187 12.60 -0.48 7.30
CA ILE A 187 11.28 0.13 7.16
C ILE A 187 10.60 0.36 8.52
N THR A 188 11.35 0.84 9.51
CA THR A 188 10.90 0.87 10.92
C THR A 188 9.68 1.75 11.13
N ASP A 189 9.54 2.80 10.30
CA ASP A 189 8.36 3.67 10.23
C ASP A 189 7.05 2.89 10.05
N TYR A 190 7.13 1.76 9.33
CA TYR A 190 5.97 0.96 8.96
C TYR A 190 6.00 -0.47 9.51
N ALA A 191 7.06 -0.85 10.22
CA ALA A 191 7.29 -2.20 10.72
C ALA A 191 6.13 -2.69 11.59
N ALA A 192 5.58 -1.83 12.44
CA ALA A 192 4.45 -2.14 13.32
C ALA A 192 3.24 -2.68 12.54
N TRP A 193 2.91 -2.08 11.39
CA TRP A 193 1.78 -2.48 10.55
C TRP A 193 2.01 -3.86 9.92
N PHE A 194 3.19 -4.10 9.34
CA PHE A 194 3.55 -5.40 8.76
C PHE A 194 3.58 -6.51 9.83
N ILE A 195 4.15 -6.23 11.00
CA ILE A 195 4.23 -7.16 12.14
C ILE A 195 2.82 -7.49 12.65
N ALA A 196 1.95 -6.49 12.81
CA ALA A 196 0.57 -6.71 13.22
C ALA A 196 -0.16 -7.60 12.22
N GLY A 197 -0.10 -7.29 10.93
CA GLY A 197 -0.70 -8.08 9.86
C GLY A 197 -0.23 -9.53 9.84
N ALA A 198 1.09 -9.74 9.90
CA ALA A 198 1.72 -11.05 9.96
C ALA A 198 1.29 -11.83 11.21
N THR A 199 1.23 -11.17 12.37
CA THR A 199 0.80 -11.79 13.63
C THR A 199 -0.68 -12.15 13.60
N PHE A 200 -1.55 -11.32 13.02
CA PHE A 200 -2.96 -11.66 12.80
C PHE A 200 -3.13 -12.86 11.88
N TYR A 201 -2.30 -13.03 10.86
CA TYR A 201 -2.29 -14.26 10.06
C TYR A 201 -1.90 -15.48 10.90
N LEU A 202 -0.89 -15.37 11.77
CA LEU A 202 -0.51 -16.46 12.67
C LEU A 202 -1.62 -16.80 13.67
N VAL A 203 -2.34 -15.80 14.17
CA VAL A 203 -3.53 -16.02 15.02
C VAL A 203 -4.62 -16.74 14.23
N TRP A 204 -4.90 -16.30 13.01
CA TRP A 204 -5.89 -16.93 12.13
C TRP A 204 -5.54 -18.39 11.80
N ALA A 205 -4.26 -18.68 11.53
CA ALA A 205 -3.81 -20.01 11.11
C ALA A 205 -3.52 -20.97 12.28
N LYS A 206 -3.05 -20.45 13.42
CA LYS A 206 -2.47 -21.24 14.53
C LYS A 206 -2.99 -20.84 15.91
N GLY A 207 -3.96 -19.93 16.03
CA GLY A 207 -4.57 -19.50 17.30
C GLY A 207 -3.76 -18.49 18.11
N PHE A 208 -4.21 -18.17 19.32
CA PHE A 208 -3.51 -17.24 20.22
C PHE A 208 -2.38 -17.92 20.99
N THR A 209 -1.32 -17.15 21.25
CA THR A 209 -0.26 -17.47 22.23
C THR A 209 0.09 -16.20 23.00
N PRO A 210 0.67 -16.29 24.21
CA PRO A 210 1.11 -15.10 24.95
C PRO A 210 2.06 -14.21 24.14
N LEU A 211 2.95 -14.83 23.36
CA LEU A 211 3.87 -14.12 22.48
C LEU A 211 3.15 -13.34 21.37
N ARG A 212 2.14 -13.94 20.72
CA ARG A 212 1.35 -13.27 19.68
C ARG A 212 0.54 -12.10 20.27
N ILE A 213 0.02 -12.26 21.48
CA ILE A 213 -0.68 -11.17 22.19
C ILE A 213 0.29 -10.02 22.48
N LEU A 214 1.50 -10.33 22.99
CA LEU A 214 2.52 -9.32 23.25
C LEU A 214 2.99 -8.61 21.97
N LEU A 215 3.18 -9.35 20.88
CA LEU A 215 3.50 -8.79 19.57
C LEU A 215 2.41 -7.84 19.07
N LEU A 216 1.12 -8.21 19.20
CA LEU A 216 0.01 -7.35 18.80
C LEU A 216 -0.09 -6.10 19.68
N ALA A 217 0.10 -6.23 20.99
CA ALA A 217 0.09 -5.10 21.92
C ALA A 217 1.25 -4.14 21.65
N GLY A 218 2.46 -4.65 21.46
CA GLY A 218 3.64 -3.85 21.12
C GLY A 218 3.52 -3.19 19.74
N ALA A 219 3.00 -3.92 18.75
CA ALA A 219 2.74 -3.36 17.42
C ALA A 219 1.66 -2.28 17.46
N LEU A 220 0.60 -2.44 18.26
CA LEU A 220 -0.43 -1.40 18.45
C LEU A 220 0.17 -0.14 19.08
N ALA A 221 0.96 -0.29 20.14
CA ALA A 221 1.62 0.84 20.80
C ALA A 221 2.56 1.59 19.85
N LEU A 222 3.40 0.86 19.10
CA LEU A 222 4.32 1.47 18.13
C LEU A 222 3.57 2.10 16.94
N ALA A 223 2.49 1.48 16.46
CA ALA A 223 1.65 2.01 15.39
C ALA A 223 0.97 3.32 15.80
N ILE A 224 0.44 3.40 17.02
CA ILE A 224 -0.13 4.66 17.55
C ILE A 224 0.95 5.73 17.66
N PHE A 225 2.10 5.39 18.24
CA PHE A 225 3.21 6.33 18.40
C PHE A 225 3.66 6.90 17.05
N THR A 226 3.98 6.04 16.09
CA THR A 226 4.44 6.44 14.75
C THR A 226 3.36 7.23 13.99
N ALA A 227 2.08 6.84 14.08
CA ALA A 227 1.00 7.57 13.40
C ALA A 227 0.79 8.99 13.96
N VAL A 228 0.91 9.17 15.29
CA VAL A 228 0.81 10.49 15.93
C VAL A 228 2.04 11.36 15.63
N VAL A 229 3.25 10.79 15.69
CA VAL A 229 4.48 11.52 15.32
C VAL A 229 4.45 11.94 13.85
N TRP A 230 3.97 11.06 12.96
CA TRP A 230 3.81 11.38 11.56
C TRP A 230 2.78 12.51 11.36
N ALA A 231 1.63 12.44 12.03
CA ALA A 231 0.61 13.50 11.99
C ALA A 231 1.19 14.86 12.37
N ALA A 232 1.93 14.95 13.48
CA ALA A 232 2.59 16.19 13.90
C ALA A 232 3.59 16.71 12.84
N SER A 233 4.27 15.82 12.11
CA SER A 233 5.18 16.22 11.03
C SER A 233 4.44 16.83 9.83
N ILE A 234 3.25 16.31 9.49
CA ILE A 234 2.44 16.80 8.36
C ILE A 234 1.59 18.03 8.72
N GLU A 235 1.23 18.24 9.99
CA GLU A 235 0.61 19.48 10.49
C GLU A 235 1.43 20.70 10.05
N SER A 236 2.74 20.65 10.37
CA SER A 236 3.69 21.72 10.02
C SER A 236 3.79 21.96 8.51
N LYS A 237 3.63 20.90 7.71
CA LYS A 237 3.80 20.93 6.25
C LYS A 237 2.57 21.47 5.52
N TYR A 238 1.38 21.20 6.04
CA TYR A 238 0.12 21.53 5.38
C TYR A 238 -0.68 22.62 6.08
N ALA A 239 -0.17 23.18 7.18
CA ALA A 239 -0.85 24.20 7.97
C ALA A 239 -2.28 23.77 8.36
N THR A 240 -2.39 22.52 8.81
CA THR A 240 -3.63 21.91 9.29
C THR A 240 -3.39 21.34 10.68
N ASP A 241 -4.46 21.17 11.45
CA ASP A 241 -4.42 20.43 12.71
C ASP A 241 -4.92 18.99 12.51
N TYR A 242 -4.31 18.03 13.18
CA TYR A 242 -4.75 16.64 13.28
C TYR A 242 -5.15 16.33 14.72
N ASP A 243 -6.29 15.67 14.91
CA ASP A 243 -6.72 15.23 16.24
C ASP A 243 -6.07 13.86 16.57
N PRO A 244 -5.18 13.79 17.59
CA PRO A 244 -4.54 12.53 17.98
C PRO A 244 -5.54 11.47 18.44
N LEU A 245 -6.70 11.85 18.99
CA LEU A 245 -7.73 10.89 19.41
C LEU A 245 -8.38 10.23 18.20
N ILE A 246 -8.63 10.98 17.12
CA ILE A 246 -9.16 10.42 15.87
C ILE A 246 -8.15 9.43 15.28
N ILE A 247 -6.87 9.80 15.23
CA ILE A 247 -5.80 8.90 14.75
C ILE A 247 -5.77 7.63 15.58
N CYS A 248 -5.68 7.75 16.92
CA CYS A 248 -5.71 6.61 17.83
C CYS A 248 -6.94 5.71 17.60
N ALA A 249 -8.13 6.31 17.46
CA ALA A 249 -9.37 5.59 17.24
C ALA A 249 -9.36 4.82 15.91
N VAL A 250 -8.85 5.42 14.83
CA VAL A 250 -8.72 4.75 13.52
C VAL A 250 -7.70 3.60 13.59
N VAL A 251 -6.55 3.80 14.23
CA VAL A 251 -5.54 2.75 14.41
C VAL A 251 -6.13 1.58 15.22
N VAL A 252 -6.78 1.85 16.35
CA VAL A 252 -7.43 0.82 17.17
C VAL A 252 -8.51 0.09 16.37
N LEU A 253 -9.31 0.82 15.58
CA LEU A 253 -10.32 0.23 14.71
C LEU A 253 -9.71 -0.76 13.72
N PHE A 254 -8.57 -0.45 13.09
CA PHE A 254 -7.88 -1.39 12.20
C PHE A 254 -7.50 -2.69 12.94
N PHE A 255 -6.92 -2.59 14.14
CA PHE A 255 -6.56 -3.76 14.95
C PHE A 255 -7.79 -4.58 15.36
N VAL A 256 -8.90 -3.92 15.73
CA VAL A 256 -10.17 -4.59 16.07
C VAL A 256 -10.73 -5.32 14.85
N ILE A 257 -10.76 -4.69 13.68
CA ILE A 257 -11.23 -5.33 12.44
C ILE A 257 -10.38 -6.57 12.13
N PHE A 258 -9.06 -6.46 12.21
CA PHE A 258 -8.18 -7.60 11.96
C PHE A 258 -8.32 -8.71 13.01
N LEU A 259 -8.58 -8.37 14.27
CA LEU A 259 -8.90 -9.34 15.31
C LEU A 259 -10.18 -10.11 14.97
N LEU A 260 -11.22 -9.42 14.49
CA LEU A 260 -12.48 -10.03 14.06
C LEU A 260 -12.29 -10.94 12.82
N ILE A 261 -11.44 -10.55 11.87
CA ILE A 261 -11.06 -11.38 10.72
C ILE A 261 -10.28 -12.62 11.20
N ALA A 262 -9.27 -12.43 12.05
CA ALA A 262 -8.41 -13.51 12.53
C ALA A 262 -9.18 -14.54 13.37
N THR A 263 -10.22 -14.11 14.08
CA THR A 263 -11.13 -14.98 14.86
C THR A 263 -12.34 -15.48 14.08
N ASN A 264 -12.38 -15.27 12.76
CA ASN A 264 -13.45 -15.69 11.85
C ASN A 264 -14.86 -15.17 12.23
N ARG A 265 -14.93 -14.05 12.97
CA ARG A 265 -16.18 -13.39 13.40
C ARG A 265 -16.83 -12.56 12.28
N MET A 266 -16.14 -12.35 11.16
CA MET A 266 -16.65 -11.63 9.98
C MET A 266 -17.05 -12.54 8.81
N SER A 267 -17.20 -13.84 9.05
CA SER A 267 -17.52 -14.83 8.01
C SER A 267 -18.80 -14.53 7.21
N ALA A 268 -19.75 -13.78 7.79
CA ALA A 268 -20.96 -13.32 7.10
C ALA A 268 -20.67 -12.44 5.87
N LEU A 269 -19.58 -11.66 5.89
CA LEU A 269 -19.14 -10.82 4.76
C LEU A 269 -18.55 -11.62 3.62
N GLN A 270 -18.10 -12.87 3.87
CA GLN A 270 -17.60 -13.78 2.82
C GLN A 270 -18.69 -14.23 1.84
N ARG A 271 -19.97 -14.08 2.23
CA ARG A 271 -21.13 -14.39 1.37
C ARG A 271 -21.17 -13.49 0.14
N TRP A 272 -20.63 -12.27 0.25
CA TRP A 272 -20.61 -11.29 -0.82
C TRP A 272 -19.31 -11.41 -1.62
N ASN A 273 -19.35 -11.16 -2.93
CA ASN A 273 -18.19 -11.28 -3.81
C ASN A 273 -17.43 -9.95 -3.94
N TRP A 274 -16.60 -9.63 -2.94
CA TRP A 274 -15.74 -8.44 -2.94
C TRP A 274 -14.50 -8.55 -3.84
N THR A 275 -14.32 -9.69 -4.52
CA THR A 275 -13.14 -9.94 -5.34
C THR A 275 -12.98 -8.92 -6.46
N ALA A 276 -14.08 -8.44 -7.06
CA ALA A 276 -14.03 -7.38 -8.06
C ALA A 276 -13.39 -6.10 -7.48
N LEU A 277 -13.81 -5.66 -6.29
CA LEU A 277 -13.29 -4.45 -5.65
C LEU A 277 -11.80 -4.55 -5.28
N GLY A 278 -11.40 -5.67 -4.68
CA GLY A 278 -9.99 -5.88 -4.28
C GLY A 278 -9.03 -5.94 -5.46
N VAL A 279 -9.53 -6.30 -6.63
CA VAL A 279 -8.76 -6.38 -7.87
C VAL A 279 -8.59 -5.00 -8.51
N LEU A 280 -9.60 -4.14 -8.45
CA LEU A 280 -9.52 -2.75 -8.93
C LEU A 280 -8.63 -1.85 -8.07
N THR A 281 -8.41 -2.24 -6.82
CA THR A 281 -7.69 -1.44 -5.83
C THR A 281 -6.30 -1.02 -6.32
N TYR A 282 -5.55 -1.95 -6.93
CA TYR A 282 -4.15 -1.69 -7.25
C TYR A 282 -3.98 -0.70 -8.41
N PRO A 283 -4.61 -0.89 -9.59
CA PRO A 283 -4.58 0.14 -10.64
C PRO A 283 -5.15 1.48 -10.18
N LEU A 284 -6.22 1.48 -9.36
CA LEU A 284 -6.81 2.71 -8.81
C LEU A 284 -5.80 3.49 -7.97
N TYR A 285 -5.14 2.78 -7.06
CA TYR A 285 -4.10 3.37 -6.22
C TYR A 285 -2.97 3.97 -7.06
N LEU A 286 -2.52 3.29 -8.12
CA LEU A 286 -1.39 3.72 -8.95
C LEU A 286 -1.66 4.91 -9.88
N LEU A 287 -2.91 5.19 -10.22
CA LEU A 287 -3.26 6.22 -11.23
C LEU A 287 -3.84 7.49 -10.63
N HIS A 288 -4.52 7.38 -9.48
CA HIS A 288 -5.39 8.46 -9.03
C HIS A 288 -4.65 9.78 -8.79
N GLN A 289 -3.46 9.76 -8.19
CA GLN A 289 -2.88 10.97 -7.62
C GLN A 289 -2.48 12.01 -8.68
N MET A 290 -1.46 11.75 -9.51
CA MET A 290 -1.00 12.79 -10.45
C MET A 290 -2.01 13.05 -11.56
N ILE A 291 -2.63 12.01 -12.11
CA ILE A 291 -3.62 12.18 -13.18
C ILE A 291 -4.86 12.91 -12.65
N GLY A 292 -5.32 12.60 -11.44
CA GLY A 292 -6.41 13.31 -10.80
C GLY A 292 -6.10 14.80 -10.59
N PHE A 293 -4.89 15.14 -10.12
CA PHE A 293 -4.48 16.54 -9.98
C PHE A 293 -4.40 17.27 -11.33
N MET A 294 -3.90 16.62 -12.37
CA MET A 294 -3.89 17.20 -13.72
C MET A 294 -5.30 17.47 -14.23
N ILE A 295 -6.24 16.53 -14.05
CA ILE A 295 -7.64 16.72 -14.41
C ILE A 295 -8.22 17.94 -13.67
N PHE A 296 -7.97 18.06 -12.37
CA PHE A 296 -8.44 19.21 -11.58
C PHE A 296 -7.85 20.53 -12.06
N ASN A 297 -6.54 20.58 -12.33
CA ASN A 297 -5.85 21.78 -12.78
C ASN A 297 -6.29 22.27 -14.17
N ILE A 298 -6.73 21.36 -15.05
CA ILE A 298 -7.19 21.71 -16.40
C ILE A 298 -8.66 22.15 -16.38
N ALA A 299 -9.51 21.45 -15.61
CA ALA A 299 -10.96 21.64 -15.66
C ALA A 299 -11.50 22.68 -14.67
N TYR A 300 -10.82 22.92 -13.54
CA TYR A 300 -11.23 23.93 -12.57
C TYR A 300 -10.67 25.31 -12.96
N PRO A 301 -11.46 26.40 -12.89
CA PRO A 301 -12.81 26.52 -12.33
C PRO A 301 -13.95 26.39 -13.34
N ALA A 302 -13.70 25.94 -14.57
CA ALA A 302 -14.72 25.86 -15.62
C ALA A 302 -15.81 24.79 -15.36
N ILE A 303 -15.49 23.73 -14.63
CA ILE A 303 -16.43 22.66 -14.23
C ILE A 303 -16.71 22.76 -12.73
N ASP A 304 -17.98 22.51 -12.35
CA ASP A 304 -18.41 22.42 -10.94
C ASP A 304 -17.55 21.42 -10.14
N PRO A 305 -17.05 21.79 -8.93
CA PRO A 305 -16.18 20.93 -8.13
C PRO A 305 -16.79 19.58 -7.74
N HIS A 306 -18.10 19.48 -7.55
CA HIS A 306 -18.76 18.21 -7.22
C HIS A 306 -18.76 17.27 -8.42
N VAL A 307 -19.14 17.79 -9.58
CA VAL A 307 -19.09 17.03 -10.84
C VAL A 307 -17.65 16.59 -11.13
N LEU A 308 -16.69 17.49 -10.93
CA LEU A 308 -15.29 17.21 -11.21
C LEU A 308 -14.70 16.16 -10.26
N LEU A 309 -14.92 16.27 -8.95
CA LEU A 309 -14.43 15.30 -7.97
C LEU A 309 -15.05 13.91 -8.18
N TRP A 310 -16.38 13.81 -8.20
CA TRP A 310 -17.06 12.52 -8.34
C TRP A 310 -16.87 11.91 -9.74
N GLY A 311 -16.87 12.76 -10.77
CA GLY A 311 -16.56 12.36 -12.14
C GLY A 311 -15.15 11.80 -12.27
N THR A 312 -14.15 12.43 -11.63
CA THR A 312 -12.77 11.94 -11.63
C THR A 312 -12.62 10.64 -10.86
N VAL A 313 -13.28 10.48 -9.71
CA VAL A 313 -13.30 9.20 -8.98
C VAL A 313 -13.91 8.09 -9.84
N ALA A 314 -15.08 8.33 -10.46
CA ALA A 314 -15.74 7.37 -11.32
C ALA A 314 -14.87 7.02 -12.54
N PHE A 315 -14.25 8.03 -13.16
CA PHE A 315 -13.32 7.85 -14.27
C PHE A 315 -12.12 6.98 -13.88
N MET A 316 -11.47 7.25 -12.74
CA MET A 316 -10.33 6.44 -12.28
C MET A 316 -10.73 5.00 -11.98
N ILE A 317 -11.90 4.76 -11.40
CA ILE A 317 -12.42 3.40 -11.19
C ILE A 317 -12.66 2.70 -12.54
N GLY A 318 -13.24 3.40 -13.52
CA GLY A 318 -13.46 2.88 -14.87
C GLY A 318 -12.16 2.51 -15.60
N VAL A 319 -11.17 3.40 -15.58
CA VAL A 319 -9.83 3.16 -16.17
C VAL A 319 -9.13 2.01 -15.46
N SER A 320 -9.23 1.93 -14.13
CA SER A 320 -8.67 0.84 -13.33
C SER A 320 -9.26 -0.51 -13.71
N TRP A 321 -10.57 -0.56 -13.98
CA TRP A 321 -11.25 -1.76 -14.45
C TRP A 321 -10.76 -2.17 -15.85
N LEU A 322 -10.63 -1.21 -16.76
CA LEU A 322 -10.14 -1.44 -18.11
C LEU A 322 -8.71 -2.03 -18.10
N ILE A 323 -7.80 -1.39 -17.36
CA ILE A 323 -6.41 -1.84 -17.23
C ILE A 323 -6.35 -3.23 -16.63
N HIS A 324 -7.11 -3.46 -15.57
CA HIS A 324 -7.14 -4.75 -14.91
C HIS A 324 -7.57 -5.87 -15.88
N ASP A 325 -8.70 -5.67 -16.55
CA ASP A 325 -9.33 -6.71 -17.35
C ASP A 325 -8.57 -6.98 -18.65
N GLN A 326 -8.17 -5.91 -19.35
CA GLN A 326 -7.60 -6.00 -20.68
C GLN A 326 -6.08 -6.14 -20.71
N ILE A 327 -5.36 -5.68 -19.67
CA ILE A 327 -3.90 -5.59 -19.70
C ILE A 327 -3.25 -6.39 -18.56
N GLU A 328 -3.65 -6.13 -17.31
CA GLU A 328 -3.03 -6.75 -16.14
C GLU A 328 -3.20 -8.28 -16.15
N LYS A 329 -4.43 -8.77 -16.33
CA LYS A 329 -4.73 -10.21 -16.38
C LYS A 329 -3.91 -10.98 -17.42
N PRO A 330 -3.92 -10.62 -18.72
CA PRO A 330 -3.17 -11.36 -19.73
C PRO A 330 -1.65 -11.26 -19.51
N MET A 331 -1.16 -10.09 -19.10
CA MET A 331 0.28 -9.89 -18.86
C MET A 331 0.76 -10.67 -17.63
N ALA A 332 -0.02 -10.70 -16.55
CA ALA A 332 0.24 -11.50 -15.35
C ALA A 332 0.35 -13.01 -15.67
N GLN A 333 -0.56 -13.53 -16.51
CA GLN A 333 -0.51 -14.93 -16.95
C GLN A 333 0.75 -15.23 -17.76
N SER A 334 1.12 -14.31 -18.66
CA SER A 334 2.29 -14.43 -19.53
C SER A 334 3.59 -14.44 -18.71
N ILE A 335 3.75 -13.47 -17.79
CA ILE A 335 4.91 -13.40 -16.88
C ILE A 335 5.01 -14.66 -16.02
N LYS A 336 3.89 -15.13 -15.46
CA LYS A 336 3.85 -16.34 -14.65
C LYS A 336 4.34 -17.56 -15.43
N LYS A 337 3.92 -17.71 -16.69
CA LYS A 337 4.34 -18.81 -17.57
C LYS A 337 5.85 -18.73 -17.84
N SER A 338 6.36 -17.57 -18.25
CA SER A 338 7.77 -17.37 -18.57
C SER A 338 8.69 -17.65 -17.37
N LEU A 339 8.39 -17.06 -16.21
CA LEU A 339 9.20 -17.28 -15.00
C LEU A 339 9.18 -18.74 -14.56
N SER A 340 8.02 -19.40 -14.64
CA SER A 340 7.89 -20.81 -14.26
C SER A 340 8.72 -21.74 -15.17
N ILE A 341 8.88 -21.40 -16.45
CA ILE A 341 9.72 -22.14 -17.40
C ILE A 341 11.20 -21.90 -17.10
N SER A 342 11.64 -20.65 -16.94
CA SER A 342 13.04 -20.32 -16.64
C SER A 342 13.54 -21.05 -15.38
N PHE A 343 12.71 -21.12 -14.33
CA PHE A 343 13.07 -21.84 -13.11
C PHE A 343 13.10 -23.38 -13.23
N LYS A 344 12.46 -23.95 -14.27
CA LYS A 344 12.58 -25.38 -14.60
C LYS A 344 13.88 -25.66 -15.35
N LEU A 345 14.28 -24.77 -16.27
CA LEU A 345 15.52 -24.90 -17.05
C LEU A 345 16.77 -24.82 -16.16
N VAL A 346 16.84 -23.83 -15.26
CA VAL A 346 17.94 -23.67 -14.28
C VAL A 346 18.05 -24.84 -13.27
N ARG A 347 17.10 -25.78 -13.27
CA ARG A 347 17.11 -26.97 -12.41
C ARG A 347 17.45 -28.26 -13.16
N ALA A 348 17.49 -28.18 -14.50
CA ALA A 348 17.84 -29.28 -15.40
C ALA A 348 19.33 -29.24 -15.78
N ASP A 349 19.96 -28.07 -15.64
CA ASP A 349 21.42 -27.86 -15.60
C ASP A 349 21.93 -27.98 -14.16
#